data_AF-A0AB37HTX2-F1
#
_entry.id   AF-A0AB37HTX2-F1
#
_cell.length_a   1.000
_cell.length_b   1.000
_cell.length_c   1.000
_cell.angle_alpha   90.00
_cell.angle_beta   90.00
_cell.angle_gamma   90.00
#
_symmetry.space_group_name_H-M   'P 1'
#
loop_
_entity.id
_entity.type
_entity.pdbx_description
1 polymer ?
#
loop_
_entity_poly.entity_id
_entity_poly.type
_entity_poly.pdbx_seq_one_letter_code
_entity_poly.pdbx_strand_id
1 'polypeptide(L)'
;MIKFEINNRETGKKESYLKEDISLIEAERFYEFQEKQKQESEKARKKAIAVVEKEYGNEFENPEFYVQLLQQNFNEIIDGKKLRQMEREYFVSLFADQGLTEKDILENMSTKLYNKISEDIFREISGEDEESDEDESEEVGKSEKQ
;
A
#
# COMPACT_ATOMS: atom_id res chain seq x y z
N MET A 1 -5.68 0.03 -17.90
CA MET A 1 -6.17 1.44 -17.93
C MET A 1 -6.70 1.91 -16.59
N ILE A 2 -6.17 3.04 -16.11
CA ILE A 2 -6.50 3.65 -14.81
C ILE A 2 -7.11 5.04 -15.05
N LYS A 3 -8.29 5.29 -14.49
CA LYS A 3 -9.01 6.57 -14.66
C LYS A 3 -9.68 7.00 -13.39
N PHE A 4 -9.56 8.29 -13.06
CA PHE A 4 -10.27 8.88 -11.94
C PHE A 4 -10.51 10.38 -12.11
N GLU A 5 -11.33 10.93 -11.23
CA GLU A 5 -11.64 12.34 -11.20
C GLU A 5 -11.56 12.85 -9.76
N ILE A 6 -11.10 14.09 -9.61
CA ILE A 6 -11.12 14.79 -8.33
C ILE A 6 -11.89 16.11 -8.48
N ASN A 7 -12.51 16.54 -7.39
CA ASN A 7 -13.11 17.87 -7.31
C ASN A 7 -12.09 18.79 -6.63
N ASN A 8 -11.47 19.67 -7.40
CA ASN A 8 -10.54 20.65 -6.87
C ASN A 8 -11.30 21.66 -6.00
N ARG A 9 -11.05 21.64 -4.69
CA ARG A 9 -11.77 22.49 -3.74
C ARG A 9 -11.41 23.97 -3.86
N GLU A 10 -10.22 24.30 -4.38
CA GLU A 10 -9.78 25.69 -4.56
C GLU A 10 -10.47 26.33 -5.77
N THR A 11 -10.54 25.60 -6.88
CA THR A 11 -11.11 26.13 -8.14
C THR A 11 -12.59 25.81 -8.31
N GLY A 12 -13.11 24.85 -7.54
CA GLY A 12 -14.46 24.29 -7.69
C GLY A 12 -14.63 23.44 -8.96
N LYS A 13 -13.56 23.17 -9.70
CA LYS A 13 -13.60 22.43 -10.96
C LYS A 13 -13.36 20.95 -10.75
N LYS A 14 -13.94 20.17 -11.65
CA LYS A 14 -13.66 18.75 -11.77
C LYS A 14 -12.45 18.56 -12.67
N GLU A 15 -11.47 17.82 -12.18
CA GLU A 15 -10.26 17.45 -12.91
C GLU A 15 -10.29 15.95 -13.16
N SER A 16 -9.86 15.54 -14.36
CA SER A 16 -9.91 14.15 -14.81
C SER A 16 -8.52 13.68 -15.17
N TYR A 17 -8.17 12.48 -14.71
CA TYR A 17 -6.86 11.87 -14.89
C TYR A 17 -7.02 10.50 -15.53
N LEU A 18 -6.16 10.18 -16.50
CA LEU A 18 -6.22 8.96 -17.30
C LEU A 18 -4.81 8.45 -17.58
N LYS A 19 -4.58 7.17 -17.28
CA LYS A 19 -3.39 6.41 -17.66
C LYS A 19 -3.86 5.24 -18.49
N GLU A 20 -3.57 5.28 -19.79
CA GLU A 20 -3.94 4.19 -20.71
C GLU A 20 -3.22 2.91 -20.30
N ASP A 21 -1.88 2.97 -20.28
CA ASP A 21 -0.99 1.88 -19.89
C ASP A 21 0.13 2.42 -19.00
N ILE A 22 0.74 1.54 -18.21
CA ILE A 22 1.97 1.84 -17.46
C ILE A 22 3.16 1.41 -18.32
N SER A 23 4.05 2.34 -18.61
CA SER A 23 5.26 2.05 -19.38
C SER A 23 6.26 1.21 -18.58
N LEU A 24 7.17 0.53 -19.26
CA LEU A 24 8.24 -0.24 -18.62
C LEU A 24 9.06 0.59 -17.64
N ILE A 25 9.39 1.84 -17.98
CA ILE A 25 10.14 2.75 -17.10
C ILE A 25 9.33 3.11 -15.84
N GLU A 26 8.02 3.24 -15.95
CA GLU A 26 7.14 3.51 -14.81
C GLU A 26 6.94 2.29 -13.91
N ALA A 27 6.93 1.09 -14.50
CA ALA A 27 6.96 -0.17 -13.77
C ALA A 27 8.31 -0.37 -13.04
N GLU A 28 9.44 -0.06 -13.68
CA GLU A 28 10.76 -0.07 -13.01
C GLU A 28 10.78 0.83 -11.78
N ARG A 29 10.25 2.06 -11.91
CA ARG A 29 10.11 3.00 -10.77
C ARG A 29 9.26 2.46 -9.64
N PHE A 30 8.22 1.67 -9.96
CA PHE A 30 7.41 1.01 -8.94
C PHE A 30 8.23 0.01 -8.12
N TYR A 31 9.01 -0.84 -8.78
CA TYR A 31 9.86 -1.81 -8.10
C TYR A 31 10.96 -1.13 -7.28
N GLU A 32 11.57 -0.05 -7.78
CA GLU A 32 12.51 0.77 -7.00
C GLU A 32 11.86 1.34 -5.73
N PHE A 33 10.62 1.80 -5.85
CA PHE A 33 9.83 2.29 -4.73
C PHE A 33 9.54 1.18 -3.70
N GLN A 34 9.11 0.00 -4.16
CA GLN A 34 8.89 -1.16 -3.29
C GLN A 34 10.17 -1.57 -2.55
N GLU A 35 11.31 -1.54 -3.24
CA GLU A 35 12.60 -1.81 -2.61
C GLU A 35 12.94 -0.77 -1.53
N LYS A 36 12.72 0.52 -1.80
CA LYS A 36 12.92 1.58 -0.79
C LYS A 36 12.02 1.38 0.44
N GLN A 37 10.75 1.04 0.26
CA GLN A 37 9.85 0.73 1.37
C GLN A 37 10.33 -0.46 2.19
N LYS A 38 10.77 -1.53 1.51
CA LYS A 38 11.33 -2.71 2.16
C LYS A 38 12.59 -2.36 2.96
N GLN A 39 13.51 -1.59 2.41
CA GLN A 39 14.72 -1.16 3.10
C GLN A 39 14.40 -0.33 4.36
N GLU A 40 13.43 0.59 4.29
CA GLU A 40 13.00 1.36 5.46
C GLU A 40 12.34 0.48 6.52
N SER A 41 11.51 -0.47 6.11
CA SER A 41 10.89 -1.47 6.99
C SER A 41 11.93 -2.37 7.66
N GLU A 42 12.93 -2.85 6.92
CA GLU A 42 14.01 -3.67 7.46
C GLU A 42 14.88 -2.90 8.45
N LYS A 43 15.17 -1.61 8.17
CA LYS A 43 15.89 -0.73 9.11
C LYS A 43 15.10 -0.59 10.42
N ALA A 44 13.80 -0.35 10.33
CA ALA A 44 12.94 -0.26 11.52
C ALA A 44 12.89 -1.58 12.29
N ARG A 45 12.77 -2.72 11.58
CA ARG A 45 12.75 -4.05 12.20
C ARG A 45 14.06 -4.37 12.92
N LYS A 46 15.21 -4.10 12.30
CA LYS A 46 16.52 -4.28 12.95
C LYS A 46 16.66 -3.43 14.22
N LYS A 47 16.18 -2.19 14.19
CA LYS A 47 16.15 -1.32 15.38
C LYS A 47 15.21 -1.87 16.45
N ALA A 48 14.03 -2.36 16.08
CA ALA A 48 13.07 -2.95 17.01
C ALA A 48 13.65 -4.19 17.71
N ILE A 49 14.31 -5.09 16.97
CA ILE A 49 15.04 -6.23 17.54
C ILE A 49 16.09 -5.74 18.54
N ALA A 50 16.91 -4.77 18.17
CA ALA A 50 17.96 -4.25 19.04
C ALA A 50 17.42 -3.59 20.33
N VAL A 51 16.23 -2.97 20.28
CA VAL A 51 15.56 -2.44 21.47
C VAL A 51 15.08 -3.57 22.36
N VAL A 52 14.37 -4.56 21.80
CA VAL A 52 13.85 -5.71 22.55
C VAL A 52 14.98 -6.50 23.21
N GLU A 53 16.05 -6.81 22.47
CA GLU A 53 17.21 -7.54 23.00
C GLU A 53 17.92 -6.78 24.12
N LYS A 54 17.98 -5.44 24.02
CA LYS A 54 18.60 -4.59 25.04
C LYS A 54 17.78 -4.53 26.33
N GLU A 55 16.46 -4.51 26.23
CA GLU A 55 15.57 -4.34 27.38
C GLU A 55 15.18 -5.66 28.05
N TYR A 56 15.01 -6.72 27.26
CA TYR A 56 14.45 -7.99 27.70
C TYR A 56 15.42 -9.18 27.54
N GLY A 57 16.56 -8.99 26.88
CA GLY A 57 17.48 -10.06 26.52
C GLY A 57 17.04 -10.80 25.25
N ASN A 58 17.74 -11.89 24.92
CA ASN A 58 17.53 -12.70 23.72
C ASN A 58 16.93 -14.09 24.02
N GLU A 59 16.73 -14.43 25.29
CA GLU A 59 16.16 -15.70 25.73
C GLU A 59 14.70 -15.50 26.15
N PHE A 60 13.79 -15.91 25.28
CA PHE A 60 12.35 -15.86 25.53
C PHE A 60 11.80 -17.28 25.69
N GLU A 61 11.19 -17.58 26.84
CA GLU A 61 10.49 -18.85 27.05
C GLU A 61 9.24 -18.97 26.18
N ASN A 62 8.59 -17.83 25.89
CA ASN A 62 7.41 -17.74 25.05
C ASN A 62 7.71 -16.97 23.74
N PRO A 63 7.79 -17.66 22.59
CA PRO A 63 8.02 -17.02 21.29
C PRO A 63 6.95 -16.00 20.90
N GLU A 64 5.70 -16.22 21.32
CA GLU A 64 4.59 -15.32 20.98
C GLU A 64 4.75 -13.95 21.66
N PHE A 65 5.24 -13.96 22.91
CA PHE A 65 5.53 -12.74 23.64
C PHE A 65 6.64 -11.93 22.97
N TYR A 66 7.68 -12.60 22.47
CA TYR A 66 8.74 -11.96 21.67
C TYR A 66 8.19 -11.33 20.39
N VAL A 67 7.34 -12.06 19.65
CA VAL A 67 6.71 -11.55 18.42
C VAL A 67 5.86 -10.31 18.70
N GLN A 68 5.07 -10.32 19.78
CA GLN A 68 4.25 -9.17 20.18
C GLN A 68 5.10 -7.95 20.55
N LEU A 69 6.15 -8.13 21.37
CA LEU A 69 7.08 -7.06 21.73
C LEU A 69 7.78 -6.48 20.50
N LEU A 70 8.25 -7.35 19.61
CA LEU A 70 8.90 -6.93 18.38
C LEU A 70 7.95 -6.13 17.48
N GLN A 71 6.71 -6.59 17.33
CA GLN A 71 5.70 -5.90 16.53
C GLN A 71 5.34 -4.54 17.11
N GLN A 72 5.20 -4.43 18.44
CA GLN A 72 4.95 -3.15 19.10
C GLN A 72 6.10 -2.16 18.85
N ASN A 73 7.34 -2.57 19.13
CA ASN A 73 8.53 -1.73 18.92
C ASN A 73 8.69 -1.35 17.44
N PHE A 74 8.43 -2.28 16.53
CA PHE A 74 8.43 -2.00 15.10
C PHE A 74 7.42 -0.91 14.74
N ASN A 75 6.19 -1.01 15.22
CA ASN A 75 5.14 -0.03 14.96
C ASN A 75 5.45 1.37 15.51
N GLU A 76 6.20 1.44 16.62
CA GLU A 76 6.66 2.71 17.19
C GLU A 76 7.84 3.32 16.41
N ILE A 77 8.69 2.47 15.82
CA ILE A 77 9.90 2.90 15.10
C ILE A 77 9.65 3.21 13.64
N ILE A 78 8.76 2.46 12.97
CA ILE A 78 8.51 2.60 11.55
C ILE A 78 7.89 3.97 11.23
N ASP A 79 8.48 4.68 10.28
CA ASP A 79 7.93 5.95 9.82
C ASP A 79 6.84 5.71 8.76
N GLY A 80 5.63 5.45 9.23
CA GLY A 80 4.47 5.26 8.35
C GLY A 80 4.12 6.51 7.52
N LYS A 81 4.53 7.72 7.94
CA LYS A 81 4.32 8.93 7.13
C LYS A 81 5.26 8.93 5.93
N LYS A 82 6.52 8.56 6.15
CA LYS A 82 7.53 8.42 5.09
C LYS A 82 7.13 7.35 4.06
N LEU A 83 6.64 6.19 4.49
CA LEU A 83 6.17 5.15 3.57
C LEU A 83 5.01 5.65 2.69
N ARG A 84 4.00 6.28 3.31
CA ARG A 84 2.88 6.87 2.55
C ARG A 84 3.31 8.01 1.63
N GLN A 85 4.33 8.78 2.01
CA GLN A 85 4.87 9.83 1.14
C GLN A 85 5.51 9.23 -0.11
N MET A 86 6.33 8.18 0.04
CA MET A 86 6.92 7.48 -1.11
C MET A 86 5.85 6.92 -2.06
N GLU A 87 4.76 6.38 -1.51
CA GLU A 87 3.63 5.88 -2.31
C GLU A 87 2.94 7.02 -3.09
N ARG A 88 2.67 8.16 -2.43
CA ARG A 88 2.10 9.34 -3.10
C ARG A 88 3.03 9.91 -4.15
N GLU A 89 4.33 9.96 -3.91
CA GLU A 89 5.33 10.42 -4.88
C GLU A 89 5.30 9.55 -6.14
N TYR A 90 5.21 8.23 -5.98
CA TYR A 90 5.06 7.30 -7.09
C TYR A 90 3.75 7.54 -7.85
N PHE A 91 2.61 7.59 -7.13
CA PHE A 91 1.30 7.87 -7.72
C PHE A 91 1.35 9.18 -8.53
N VAL A 92 1.76 10.30 -7.93
CA VAL A 92 1.87 11.59 -8.61
C VAL A 92 2.71 11.49 -9.88
N SER A 93 3.83 10.74 -9.84
CA SER A 93 4.71 10.59 -11.00
C SER A 93 4.03 9.98 -12.22
N LEU A 94 3.00 9.14 -12.04
CA LEU A 94 2.25 8.52 -13.14
C LEU A 94 1.34 9.51 -13.87
N PHE A 95 0.95 10.61 -13.23
CA PHE A 95 0.00 11.60 -13.77
C PHE A 95 0.59 13.01 -13.79
N ALA A 96 1.91 13.14 -13.63
CA ALA A 96 2.60 14.42 -13.57
C ALA A 96 2.48 15.21 -14.88
N ASP A 97 2.38 14.52 -16.01
CA ASP A 97 2.12 15.10 -17.34
C ASP A 97 0.72 15.74 -17.45
N GLN A 98 -0.21 15.29 -16.62
CA GLN A 98 -1.57 15.81 -16.50
C GLN A 98 -1.72 16.83 -15.36
N GLY A 99 -0.62 17.17 -14.68
CA GLY A 99 -0.57 18.21 -13.66
C GLY A 99 -1.04 17.78 -12.28
N LEU A 100 -1.22 16.48 -12.01
CA LEU A 100 -1.53 16.00 -10.66
C LEU A 100 -0.40 16.36 -9.70
N THR A 101 -0.73 16.86 -8.52
CA THR A 101 0.25 17.13 -7.46
C THR A 101 -0.05 16.36 -6.18
N GLU A 102 0.93 16.26 -5.27
CA GLU A 102 0.70 15.65 -3.96
C GLU A 102 -0.38 16.40 -3.15
N LYS A 103 -0.45 17.73 -3.32
CA LYS A 103 -1.48 18.56 -2.67
C LYS A 103 -2.88 18.16 -3.13
N ASP A 104 -3.06 17.89 -4.42
CA ASP A 104 -4.34 17.45 -4.97
C ASP A 104 -4.78 16.12 -4.36
N ILE A 105 -3.84 15.18 -4.18
CA ILE A 105 -4.12 13.92 -3.50
C ILE A 105 -4.58 14.17 -2.06
N LEU A 106 -3.82 14.96 -1.31
CA LEU A 106 -4.06 15.16 0.12
C LEU A 106 -5.34 15.96 0.43
N GLU A 107 -5.68 16.94 -0.41
CA GLU A 107 -6.78 17.86 -0.14
C GLU A 107 -8.09 17.47 -0.84
N ASN A 108 -7.99 16.84 -2.02
CA ASN A 108 -9.14 16.66 -2.93
C ASN A 108 -9.51 15.19 -3.14
N MET A 109 -8.69 14.24 -2.69
CA MET A 109 -8.94 12.80 -2.84
C MET A 109 -9.45 12.17 -1.52
N SER A 110 -10.48 11.33 -1.63
CA SER A 110 -10.91 10.52 -0.48
C SER A 110 -10.00 9.31 -0.30
N THR A 111 -9.84 8.82 0.93
CA THR A 111 -9.08 7.59 1.22
C THR A 111 -9.56 6.41 0.39
N LYS A 112 -10.88 6.27 0.19
CA LYS A 112 -11.45 5.19 -0.63
C LYS A 112 -11.02 5.29 -2.10
N LEU A 113 -11.02 6.50 -2.65
CA LEU A 113 -10.60 6.73 -4.03
C LEU A 113 -9.10 6.48 -4.18
N TYR A 114 -8.30 7.00 -3.25
CA TYR A 114 -6.85 6.80 -3.23
C TYR A 114 -6.49 5.31 -3.21
N ASN A 115 -7.05 4.54 -2.26
CA ASN A 115 -6.77 3.10 -2.14
C ASN A 115 -7.15 2.34 -3.40
N LYS A 116 -8.33 2.62 -3.97
CA LYS A 116 -8.77 1.99 -5.21
C LYS A 116 -7.75 2.20 -6.33
N ILE A 117 -7.29 3.44 -6.52
CA ILE A 117 -6.35 3.75 -7.61
C ILE A 117 -4.98 3.12 -7.34
N SER A 118 -4.50 3.14 -6.10
CA SER A 118 -3.26 2.44 -5.74
C SER A 118 -3.33 0.94 -6.04
N GLU A 119 -4.47 0.29 -5.78
CA GLU A 119 -4.72 -1.12 -6.12
C GLU A 119 -4.77 -1.33 -7.64
N ASP A 120 -5.48 -0.48 -8.38
CA ASP A 120 -5.54 -0.53 -9.85
C ASP A 120 -4.13 -0.40 -10.47
N ILE A 121 -3.30 0.51 -9.92
CA ILE A 121 -1.89 0.68 -10.32
C ILE A 121 -1.09 -0.59 -10.05
N PHE A 122 -1.22 -1.17 -8.85
CA PHE A 122 -0.49 -2.39 -8.48
C PHE A 122 -0.81 -3.54 -9.43
N ARG A 123 -2.11 -3.74 -9.69
CA ARG A 123 -2.62 -4.82 -10.53
C ARG A 123 -2.08 -4.73 -11.96
N GLU A 124 -2.15 -3.53 -12.54
CA GLU A 124 -1.65 -3.25 -13.89
C GLU A 124 -0.14 -3.53 -14.02
N ILE A 125 0.65 -3.23 -12.99
CA ILE A 125 2.11 -3.46 -13.03
C ILE A 125 2.46 -4.93 -12.80
N SER A 126 1.82 -5.56 -11.82
CA SER A 126 2.13 -6.94 -11.43
C SER A 126 1.62 -7.96 -12.46
N GLY A 127 0.73 -7.57 -13.37
CA GLY A 127 0.09 -8.48 -14.30
C GLY A 127 -0.78 -9.52 -13.60
N GLU A 128 -1.21 -9.22 -12.37
CA GLU A 128 -2.23 -10.00 -11.67
C GLU A 128 -3.56 -9.70 -12.37
N ASP A 129 -3.86 -10.41 -13.46
CA ASP A 129 -5.23 -10.52 -13.93
C ASP A 129 -6.07 -11.06 -12.77
N GLU A 130 -7.30 -10.54 -12.62
CA GLU A 130 -8.32 -11.23 -11.82
C GLU A 130 -8.61 -12.58 -12.51
N GLU A 131 -7.74 -13.58 -12.35
CA GLU A 131 -8.27 -14.90 -12.08
C GLU A 131 -9.00 -14.75 -10.75
N SER A 132 -10.27 -14.39 -10.89
CA SER A 132 -11.28 -14.66 -9.90
C SER A 132 -11.09 -16.13 -9.56
N ASP A 133 -10.45 -16.41 -8.42
CA ASP A 133 -10.75 -17.61 -7.65
C ASP A 133 -12.23 -17.47 -7.24
N GLU A 134 -13.14 -17.65 -8.22
CA GLU A 134 -14.40 -18.32 -8.00
C GLU A 134 -14.03 -19.75 -7.60
N ASP A 135 -13.52 -19.90 -6.38
CA ASP A 135 -13.79 -21.12 -5.65
C ASP A 135 -15.28 -21.03 -5.32
N GLU A 136 -16.07 -21.51 -6.29
CA GLU A 136 -17.45 -21.91 -6.11
C GLU A 136 -17.50 -22.81 -4.88
N SER A 137 -17.69 -22.23 -3.69
CA SER A 137 -18.18 -23.00 -2.56
C SER A 137 -19.61 -23.37 -2.91
N GLU A 138 -19.75 -24.45 -3.68
CA GLU A 138 -21.00 -25.14 -3.93
C GLU A 138 -21.74 -25.30 -2.60
N GLU A 139 -22.92 -24.69 -2.51
CA GLU A 139 -23.94 -25.09 -1.55
C GLU A 139 -24.23 -26.59 -1.74
N VAL A 140 -23.54 -27.47 -1.00
CA VAL A 140 -23.98 -28.85 -0.86
C VAL A 140 -25.10 -28.90 0.17
N GLY A 141 -26.32 -28.79 -0.35
CA GLY A 141 -27.35 -29.80 -0.09
C GLY A 141 -27.90 -29.93 1.34
N LYS A 142 -28.98 -29.18 1.57
CA LYS A 142 -30.20 -29.53 2.33
C LYS A 142 -30.38 -30.98 2.87
N SER A 143 -31.03 -30.99 4.05
CA SER A 143 -31.91 -32.01 4.68
C SER A 143 -31.18 -33.11 5.48
N GLU A 144 -31.59 -33.51 6.68
CA GLU A 144 -32.95 -33.80 7.15
C GLU A 144 -33.06 -33.84 8.69
N LYS A 145 -34.30 -33.76 9.18
CA LYS A 145 -34.74 -33.83 10.57
C LYS A 145 -34.25 -35.08 11.33
N GLN A 146 -34.03 -34.94 12.63
CA GLN A 146 -34.64 -35.81 13.65
C GLN A 146 -34.81 -35.08 14.98
#